data_AF-A0AAW7A9U7-F1
#
_entry.id   AF-A0AAW7A9U7-F1
#
_cell.length_a   1.000
_cell.length_b   1.000
_cell.length_c   1.000
_cell.angle_alpha   90.00
_cell.angle_beta   90.00
_cell.angle_gamma   90.00
#
_symmetry.space_group_name_H-M   'P 1'
#
loop_
_entity.id
_entity.type
_entity.pdbx_description
1 polymer ?
#
loop_
_entity_poly.entity_id
_entity_poly.type
_entity_poly.pdbx_seq_one_letter_code
_entity_poly.pdbx_strand_id
1 'polypeptide(L)'
;MQADSIKNPMFDLLLFMQTYENNGLDDEKFIRKCKNLVTNFTKLYLSVDSILNENSSGFDYKRNELMRIQTIEYCYLKISTIWDLAYQIADYVLGYKKGNKYEKLENSFEEYKRSHDFLSLSWYQDINKIRNRIVHGGVNIIPFYDNDELMFNVYNENVDSVMPHCSVYSKPKGLMVSAGSYFIYYTSILYNYLVDFFSYVLKELKKSVKPTIVLDEFAAELIEERSGRWFFDRLSEYNAYARETLNLPLGENINDYSKSRLSVTRFYEEAGTIPFKRKMIESIADKYSLSYEWLSENELSIPITEALISCSDEFYPEITRGDLDLRMSSPNEDRTASILKFEFSDSCYEYSMQ
;
A
#
# COMPACT_ATOMS: atom_id res chain seq x y z
N MET A 1 -29.35 9.84 -3.67
CA MET A 1 -28.22 9.07 -3.08
C MET A 1 -27.01 9.99 -3.13
N GLN A 2 -26.48 10.39 -1.98
CA GLN A 2 -25.27 11.21 -1.95
C GLN A 2 -24.10 10.28 -2.31
N ALA A 3 -23.34 10.64 -3.34
CA ALA A 3 -22.18 9.84 -3.73
C ALA A 3 -21.13 9.92 -2.62
N ASP A 4 -20.78 8.77 -2.08
CA ASP A 4 -19.68 8.64 -1.15
C ASP A 4 -18.35 8.75 -1.92
N SER A 5 -17.29 9.16 -1.23
CA SER A 5 -16.03 9.49 -1.89
C SER A 5 -14.82 9.11 -1.05
N ILE A 6 -13.71 8.87 -1.74
CA ILE A 6 -12.38 8.71 -1.12
C ILE A 6 -11.46 9.84 -1.57
N LYS A 7 -10.42 10.14 -0.80
CA LYS A 7 -9.41 11.13 -1.18
C LYS A 7 -8.74 10.71 -2.50
N ASN A 8 -8.53 11.65 -3.42
CA ASN A 8 -7.70 11.40 -4.60
C ASN A 8 -6.24 11.22 -4.15
N PRO A 9 -5.61 10.05 -4.38
CA PRO A 9 -4.22 9.79 -3.99
C PRO A 9 -3.21 10.79 -4.59
N MET A 10 -3.54 11.40 -5.72
CA MET A 10 -2.68 12.39 -6.38
C MET A 10 -2.91 13.81 -5.88
N PHE A 11 -3.89 14.07 -5.01
CA PHE A 11 -4.35 15.43 -4.72
C PHE A 11 -3.23 16.35 -4.25
N ASP A 12 -2.48 15.96 -3.22
CA ASP A 12 -1.43 16.79 -2.64
C ASP A 12 -0.30 17.06 -3.65
N LEU A 13 -0.02 16.08 -4.53
CA LEU A 13 0.92 16.24 -5.63
C LEU A 13 0.42 17.27 -6.65
N LEU A 14 -0.82 17.11 -7.12
CA LEU A 14 -1.43 18.02 -8.10
C LEU A 14 -1.56 19.44 -7.55
N LEU A 15 -1.91 19.59 -6.27
CA LEU A 15 -1.99 20.88 -5.59
C LEU A 15 -0.62 21.54 -5.51
N PHE A 16 0.43 20.79 -5.13
CA PHE A 16 1.80 21.32 -5.12
C PHE A 16 2.27 21.72 -6.52
N MET A 17 1.91 20.96 -7.56
CA MET A 17 2.25 21.29 -8.95
C MET A 17 1.70 22.66 -9.39
N GLN A 18 0.57 23.10 -8.85
CA GLN A 18 0.01 24.43 -9.12
C GLN A 18 0.86 25.58 -8.56
N THR A 19 1.81 25.29 -7.68
CA THR A 19 2.64 26.31 -7.00
C THR A 19 3.88 26.74 -7.78
N TYR A 20 4.07 26.26 -9.02
CA TYR A 20 5.21 26.68 -9.86
C TYR A 20 4.88 26.64 -11.36
N GLU A 21 5.62 27.40 -12.17
CA GLU A 21 5.46 27.45 -13.63
C GLU A 21 6.05 26.22 -14.34
N ASN A 22 5.61 25.94 -15.56
CA ASN A 22 6.04 24.75 -16.35
C ASN A 22 5.82 23.43 -15.60
N ASN A 23 4.77 23.39 -14.75
CA ASN A 23 4.40 22.24 -13.95
C ASN A 23 3.83 21.06 -14.74
N GLY A 24 3.60 21.22 -16.05
CA GLY A 24 3.06 20.17 -16.90
C GLY A 24 1.56 19.92 -16.72
N LEU A 25 0.85 20.72 -15.92
CA LEU A 25 -0.60 20.66 -15.78
C LEU A 25 -1.36 21.18 -17.01
N ASP A 26 -0.65 21.82 -17.95
CA ASP A 26 -1.14 22.18 -19.28
C ASP A 26 -0.78 21.12 -20.35
N ASP A 27 0.03 20.10 -20.04
CA ASP A 27 0.33 19.02 -20.98
C ASP A 27 -0.85 18.05 -21.05
N GLU A 28 -1.56 18.06 -22.18
CA GLU A 28 -2.67 17.15 -22.46
C GLU A 28 -2.34 15.67 -22.23
N LYS A 29 -1.11 15.23 -22.52
CA LYS A 29 -0.69 13.84 -22.30
C LYS A 29 -0.63 13.52 -20.81
N PHE A 30 -0.08 14.42 -20.00
CA PHE A 30 -0.04 14.27 -18.56
C PHE A 30 -1.45 14.27 -17.95
N ILE A 31 -2.27 15.27 -18.30
CA ILE A 31 -3.66 15.36 -17.87
C ILE A 31 -4.43 14.07 -18.21
N ARG A 32 -4.22 13.52 -19.42
CA ARG A 32 -4.85 12.27 -19.84
C ARG A 32 -4.40 11.07 -19.02
N LYS A 33 -3.12 10.99 -18.62
CA LYS A 33 -2.64 9.93 -17.72
C LYS A 33 -3.33 10.00 -16.36
N CYS A 34 -3.41 11.19 -15.75
CA CYS A 34 -4.10 11.40 -14.49
C CYS A 34 -5.58 10.99 -14.58
N LYS A 35 -6.30 11.46 -15.62
CA LYS A 35 -7.70 11.06 -15.85
C LYS A 35 -7.86 9.55 -16.08
N ASN A 36 -6.93 8.93 -16.81
CA ASN A 36 -6.95 7.49 -17.04
C ASN A 36 -6.70 6.69 -15.77
N LEU A 37 -5.89 7.18 -14.83
CA LEU A 37 -5.69 6.52 -13.53
C LEU A 37 -7.02 6.43 -12.78
N VAL A 38 -7.71 7.58 -12.62
CA VAL A 38 -9.03 7.65 -11.98
C VAL A 38 -10.02 6.72 -12.70
N THR A 39 -10.09 6.82 -14.03
CA THR A 39 -11.02 6.01 -14.84
C THR A 39 -10.79 4.51 -14.68
N ASN A 40 -9.53 4.06 -14.66
CA ASN A 40 -9.23 2.64 -14.50
C ASN A 40 -9.48 2.15 -13.07
N PHE A 41 -9.21 2.99 -12.06
CA PHE A 41 -9.57 2.68 -10.69
C PHE A 41 -11.09 2.57 -10.51
N THR A 42 -11.88 3.50 -11.07
CA THR A 42 -13.35 3.41 -11.08
C THR A 42 -13.85 2.16 -11.78
N LYS A 43 -13.24 1.77 -12.90
CA LYS A 43 -13.59 0.52 -13.60
C LYS A 43 -13.28 -0.71 -12.76
N LEU A 44 -12.15 -0.73 -12.04
CA LEU A 44 -11.84 -1.81 -11.10
C LEU A 44 -12.89 -1.86 -10.00
N TYR A 45 -13.13 -0.74 -9.32
CA TYR A 45 -14.13 -0.61 -8.26
C TYR A 45 -15.50 -1.14 -8.70
N LEU A 46 -16.03 -0.66 -9.83
CA LEU A 46 -17.34 -1.07 -10.35
C LEU A 46 -17.38 -2.57 -10.69
N SER A 47 -16.27 -3.15 -11.13
CA SER A 47 -16.19 -4.59 -11.41
C SER A 47 -16.27 -5.40 -10.12
N VAL A 48 -15.53 -4.99 -9.09
CA VAL A 48 -15.58 -5.63 -7.77
C VAL A 48 -16.96 -5.46 -7.14
N ASP A 49 -17.50 -4.25 -7.16
CA ASP A 49 -18.84 -3.95 -6.67
C ASP A 49 -19.93 -4.75 -7.41
N SER A 50 -19.78 -4.99 -8.72
CA SER A 50 -20.69 -5.87 -9.47
C SER A 50 -20.60 -7.34 -9.04
N ILE A 51 -19.41 -7.84 -8.66
CA ILE A 51 -19.24 -9.20 -8.14
C ILE A 51 -19.97 -9.35 -6.80
N LEU A 52 -19.84 -8.36 -5.91
CA LEU A 52 -20.45 -8.39 -4.58
C LEU A 52 -21.97 -8.25 -4.65
N ASN A 53 -22.44 -7.39 -5.55
CA ASN A 53 -23.83 -6.97 -5.62
C ASN A 53 -24.48 -7.40 -6.95
N GLU A 54 -24.25 -8.65 -7.36
CA GLU A 54 -24.71 -9.22 -8.64
C GLU A 54 -26.19 -8.88 -8.91
N ASN A 55 -27.08 -9.25 -7.97
CA ASN A 55 -28.52 -9.04 -8.07
C ASN A 55 -28.91 -7.57 -8.29
N SER A 56 -28.17 -6.63 -7.69
CA SER A 56 -28.43 -5.18 -7.78
C SER A 56 -27.72 -4.53 -8.97
N SER A 57 -26.70 -5.20 -9.53
CA SER A 57 -25.88 -4.69 -10.63
C SER A 57 -26.46 -4.97 -12.02
N GLY A 58 -27.42 -5.90 -12.11
CA GLY A 58 -28.02 -6.32 -13.38
C GLY A 58 -27.16 -7.27 -14.21
N PHE A 59 -25.99 -7.67 -13.69
CA PHE A 59 -25.17 -8.74 -14.28
C PHE A 59 -25.64 -10.11 -13.78
N ASP A 60 -25.75 -11.11 -14.66
CA ASP A 60 -26.12 -12.49 -14.33
C ASP A 60 -24.90 -13.40 -14.48
N TYR A 61 -23.98 -13.29 -13.53
CA TYR A 61 -22.78 -14.10 -13.44
C TYR A 61 -23.11 -15.56 -13.14
N LYS A 62 -24.18 -15.86 -12.40
CA LYS A 62 -24.65 -17.23 -12.12
C LYS A 62 -24.94 -18.00 -13.39
N ARG A 63 -25.64 -17.40 -14.36
CA ARG A 63 -26.02 -18.08 -15.61
C ARG A 63 -25.01 -17.91 -16.74
N ASN A 64 -24.05 -16.99 -16.63
CA ASN A 64 -23.09 -16.72 -17.69
C ASN A 64 -21.64 -16.98 -17.28
N GLU A 65 -21.13 -18.16 -17.64
CA GLU A 65 -19.75 -18.57 -17.38
C GLU A 65 -18.70 -17.66 -18.01
N LEU A 66 -18.92 -17.25 -19.27
CA LEU A 66 -17.99 -16.38 -19.98
C LEU A 66 -17.84 -15.04 -19.25
N MET A 67 -18.94 -14.47 -18.75
CA MET A 67 -18.90 -13.23 -17.99
C MET A 67 -18.14 -13.40 -16.66
N ARG A 68 -18.25 -14.55 -15.98
CA ARG A 68 -17.46 -14.80 -14.77
C ARG A 68 -15.96 -14.75 -15.06
N ILE A 69 -15.52 -15.45 -16.09
CA ILE A 69 -14.10 -15.50 -16.50
C ILE A 69 -13.65 -14.09 -16.86
N GLN A 70 -14.39 -13.41 -17.74
CA GLN A 70 -14.05 -12.07 -18.23
C GLN A 70 -13.96 -11.04 -17.10
N THR A 71 -14.86 -11.06 -16.12
CA THR A 71 -14.81 -10.11 -15.00
C THR A 71 -13.58 -10.36 -14.12
N ILE A 72 -13.22 -11.62 -13.85
CA ILE A 72 -12.01 -11.96 -13.08
C ILE A 72 -10.75 -11.48 -13.83
N GLU A 73 -10.62 -11.82 -15.12
CA GLU A 73 -9.50 -11.36 -15.95
C GLU A 73 -9.41 -9.84 -16.01
N TYR A 74 -10.56 -9.17 -16.17
CA TYR A 74 -10.65 -7.72 -16.24
C TYR A 74 -10.14 -7.05 -14.96
N CYS A 75 -10.45 -7.59 -13.79
CA CYS A 75 -9.90 -7.09 -12.52
C CYS A 75 -8.37 -7.18 -12.48
N TYR A 76 -7.77 -8.33 -12.87
CA TYR A 76 -6.30 -8.46 -12.96
C TYR A 76 -5.68 -7.44 -13.92
N LEU A 77 -6.28 -7.28 -15.10
CA LEU A 77 -5.82 -6.32 -16.10
C LEU A 77 -5.90 -4.87 -15.58
N LYS A 78 -6.97 -4.52 -14.85
CA LYS A 78 -7.14 -3.17 -14.30
C LYS A 78 -6.14 -2.86 -13.21
N ILE A 79 -5.89 -3.78 -12.29
CA ILE A 79 -4.88 -3.60 -11.24
C ILE A 79 -3.51 -3.29 -11.87
N SER A 80 -3.10 -4.07 -12.87
CA SER A 80 -1.83 -3.80 -13.55
C SER A 80 -1.83 -2.49 -14.34
N THR A 81 -2.95 -2.13 -14.99
CA THR A 81 -3.04 -0.88 -15.75
C THR A 81 -2.92 0.33 -14.82
N ILE A 82 -3.55 0.29 -13.65
CA ILE A 82 -3.49 1.35 -12.64
C ILE A 82 -2.06 1.51 -12.13
N TRP A 83 -1.38 0.38 -11.85
CA TRP A 83 0.03 0.37 -11.50
C TRP A 83 0.90 1.08 -12.55
N ASP A 84 0.80 0.65 -13.80
CA ASP A 84 1.59 1.20 -14.91
C ASP A 84 1.34 2.70 -15.09
N LEU A 85 0.09 3.14 -14.94
CA LEU A 85 -0.27 4.56 -15.02
C LEU A 85 0.35 5.38 -13.88
N ALA A 86 0.36 4.87 -12.66
CA ALA A 86 0.98 5.55 -11.52
C ALA A 86 2.48 5.79 -11.78
N TYR A 87 3.18 4.77 -12.26
CA TYR A 87 4.60 4.88 -12.63
C TYR A 87 4.84 5.84 -13.79
N GLN A 88 3.98 5.85 -14.80
CA GLN A 88 4.09 6.79 -15.92
C GLN A 88 3.87 8.24 -15.48
N ILE A 89 2.99 8.47 -14.51
CA ILE A 89 2.77 9.80 -13.91
C ILE A 89 4.02 10.21 -13.13
N ALA A 90 4.57 9.32 -12.30
CA ALA A 90 5.80 9.58 -11.56
C ALA A 90 7.02 9.84 -12.46
N ASP A 91 7.21 9.05 -13.53
CA ASP A 91 8.29 9.26 -14.51
C ASP A 91 8.17 10.62 -15.19
N TYR A 92 6.94 11.05 -15.50
CA TYR A 92 6.68 12.38 -16.05
C TYR A 92 7.07 13.49 -15.06
N VAL A 93 6.63 13.36 -13.80
CA VAL A 93 6.82 14.38 -12.76
C VAL A 93 8.30 14.51 -12.36
N LEU A 94 9.00 13.39 -12.19
CA LEU A 94 10.37 13.36 -11.69
C LEU A 94 11.43 13.40 -12.80
N GLY A 95 11.02 13.24 -14.07
CA GLY A 95 11.89 13.45 -15.23
C GLY A 95 13.08 12.47 -15.32
N TYR A 96 12.90 11.19 -14.95
CA TYR A 96 14.00 10.23 -15.00
C TYR A 96 14.58 10.08 -16.42
N LYS A 97 15.92 10.15 -16.53
CA LYS A 97 16.66 9.91 -17.79
C LYS A 97 16.46 8.48 -18.30
N LYS A 98 16.55 8.26 -19.63
CA LYS A 98 16.38 6.95 -20.28
C LYS A 98 17.25 5.85 -19.63
N GLY A 99 16.67 4.68 -19.32
CA GLY A 99 17.29 3.54 -18.63
C GLY A 99 16.25 2.59 -18.01
N ASN A 100 16.64 1.70 -17.08
CA ASN A 100 15.73 0.81 -16.34
C ASN A 100 14.91 1.61 -15.30
N LYS A 101 14.00 2.45 -15.79
CA LYS A 101 13.27 3.48 -15.04
C LYS A 101 12.36 2.92 -13.95
N TYR A 102 11.66 1.83 -14.26
CA TYR A 102 10.77 1.15 -13.32
C TYR A 102 11.54 0.60 -12.12
N GLU A 103 12.64 -0.10 -12.37
CA GLU A 103 13.51 -0.65 -11.33
C GLU A 103 14.12 0.44 -10.45
N LYS A 104 14.56 1.58 -11.02
CA LYS A 104 15.07 2.71 -10.24
C LYS A 104 14.01 3.34 -9.34
N LEU A 105 12.80 3.53 -9.88
CA LEU A 105 11.69 4.11 -9.13
C LEU A 105 11.17 3.15 -8.06
N GLU A 106 11.13 1.85 -8.36
CA GLU A 106 10.83 0.79 -7.39
C GLU A 106 11.86 0.74 -6.26
N ASN A 107 13.15 0.70 -6.58
CA ASN A 107 14.20 0.65 -5.56
C ASN A 107 14.17 1.89 -4.66
N SER A 108 14.01 3.08 -5.26
CA SER A 108 13.96 4.34 -4.50
C SER A 108 12.70 4.43 -3.64
N PHE A 109 11.57 3.89 -4.12
CA PHE A 109 10.34 3.82 -3.35
C PHE A 109 10.38 2.76 -2.25
N GLU A 110 11.02 1.62 -2.48
CA GLU A 110 11.27 0.59 -1.46
C GLU A 110 12.19 1.13 -0.36
N GLU A 111 13.23 1.88 -0.70
CA GLU A 111 14.06 2.60 0.29
C GLU A 111 13.24 3.62 1.10
N TYR A 112 12.36 4.38 0.43
CA TYR A 112 11.44 5.29 1.11
C TYR A 112 10.49 4.54 2.06
N LYS A 113 9.94 3.39 1.64
CA LYS A 113 9.05 2.57 2.47
C LYS A 113 9.73 1.97 3.68
N ARG A 114 10.99 1.55 3.58
CA ARG A 114 11.75 1.06 4.73
C ARG A 114 11.82 2.07 5.87
N SER A 115 11.75 3.36 5.55
CA SER A 115 11.76 4.47 6.51
C SER A 115 10.37 5.08 6.79
N HIS A 116 9.29 4.60 6.16
CA HIS A 116 7.94 5.22 6.23
C HIS A 116 6.80 4.19 6.21
N ASP A 117 7.06 2.97 6.69
CA ASP A 117 6.07 1.91 6.96
C ASP A 117 5.77 0.92 5.80
N PHE A 118 5.54 -0.35 6.18
CA PHE A 118 5.56 -1.52 5.29
C PHE A 118 4.30 -1.68 4.41
N LEU A 119 4.42 -1.29 3.14
CA LEU A 119 3.66 -1.89 2.05
C LEU A 119 4.66 -2.55 1.08
N SER A 120 5.11 -3.76 1.39
CA SER A 120 6.00 -4.54 0.51
C SER A 120 5.46 -4.60 -0.92
N LEU A 121 6.31 -4.47 -1.95
CA LEU A 121 5.93 -4.68 -3.36
C LEU A 121 5.54 -6.14 -3.70
N SER A 122 5.74 -7.09 -2.78
CA SER A 122 5.46 -8.52 -3.00
C SER A 122 4.03 -8.80 -3.46
N TRP A 123 3.04 -8.09 -2.93
CA TRP A 123 1.63 -8.29 -3.34
C TRP A 123 1.42 -8.01 -4.83
N TYR A 124 2.13 -7.00 -5.39
CA TYR A 124 2.00 -6.64 -6.80
C TYR A 124 2.73 -7.66 -7.68
N GLN A 125 3.88 -8.16 -7.22
CA GLN A 125 4.61 -9.21 -7.94
C GLN A 125 3.74 -10.47 -8.11
N ASP A 126 3.01 -10.86 -7.08
CA ASP A 126 2.16 -12.05 -7.13
C ASP A 126 0.95 -11.87 -8.04
N ILE A 127 0.26 -10.73 -7.95
CA ILE A 127 -0.87 -10.46 -8.84
C ILE A 127 -0.43 -10.29 -10.30
N ASN A 128 0.74 -9.68 -10.54
CA ASN A 128 1.26 -9.45 -11.89
C ASN A 128 1.76 -10.74 -12.53
N LYS A 129 2.31 -11.71 -11.76
CA LYS A 129 2.63 -13.05 -12.26
C LYS A 129 1.39 -13.74 -12.83
N ILE A 130 0.26 -13.69 -12.11
CA ILE A 130 -1.00 -14.27 -12.58
C ILE A 130 -1.50 -13.51 -13.82
N ARG A 131 -1.52 -12.17 -13.77
CA ARG A 131 -1.89 -11.32 -14.92
C ARG A 131 -1.09 -11.64 -16.18
N ASN A 132 0.23 -11.76 -16.07
CA ASN A 132 1.09 -12.06 -17.22
C ASN A 132 0.75 -13.42 -17.83
N ARG A 133 0.47 -14.43 -17.00
CA ARG A 133 0.03 -15.73 -17.51
C ARG A 133 -1.33 -15.66 -18.19
N ILE A 134 -2.28 -14.87 -17.69
CA ILE A 134 -3.58 -14.64 -18.35
C ILE A 134 -3.36 -14.07 -19.75
N VAL A 135 -2.57 -12.98 -19.87
CA VAL A 135 -2.30 -12.31 -21.15
C VAL A 135 -1.65 -13.23 -22.18
N HIS A 136 -0.78 -14.14 -21.73
CA HIS A 136 -0.07 -15.07 -22.60
C HIS A 136 -0.78 -16.43 -22.78
N GLY A 137 -1.99 -16.60 -22.23
CA GLY A 137 -2.74 -17.85 -22.31
C GLY A 137 -2.12 -19.02 -21.53
N GLY A 138 -1.22 -18.74 -20.58
CA GLY A 138 -0.50 -19.75 -19.78
C GLY A 138 -1.22 -20.21 -18.52
N VAL A 139 -2.47 -19.77 -18.30
CA VAL A 139 -3.33 -20.23 -17.20
C VAL A 139 -4.78 -20.36 -17.65
N ASN A 140 -5.52 -21.23 -16.97
CA ASN A 140 -6.97 -21.33 -17.06
C ASN A 140 -7.61 -20.85 -15.75
N ILE A 141 -8.54 -19.91 -15.84
CA ILE A 141 -9.36 -19.46 -14.71
C ILE A 141 -10.63 -20.30 -14.68
N ILE A 142 -10.90 -20.95 -13.55
CA ILE A 142 -12.09 -21.77 -13.36
C ILE A 142 -12.98 -21.11 -12.29
N PRO A 143 -14.00 -20.33 -12.69
CA PRO A 143 -14.96 -19.74 -11.78
C PRO A 143 -16.18 -20.64 -11.56
N PHE A 144 -16.68 -20.70 -10.34
CA PHE A 144 -17.86 -21.47 -9.95
C PHE A 144 -18.57 -20.82 -8.76
N TYR A 145 -19.81 -21.22 -8.50
CA TYR A 145 -20.54 -20.77 -7.32
C TYR A 145 -20.47 -21.80 -6.21
N ASP A 146 -20.20 -21.34 -4.98
CA ASP A 146 -20.31 -22.10 -3.75
C ASP A 146 -21.16 -21.29 -2.76
N ASN A 147 -22.32 -21.80 -2.35
CA ASN A 147 -23.27 -21.10 -1.47
C ASN A 147 -23.57 -19.65 -1.91
N ASP A 148 -23.94 -19.48 -3.18
CA ASP A 148 -24.24 -18.18 -3.82
C ASP A 148 -23.08 -17.18 -3.91
N GLU A 149 -21.87 -17.57 -3.51
CA GLU A 149 -20.65 -16.79 -3.64
C GLU A 149 -19.87 -17.18 -4.91
N LEU A 150 -19.43 -16.17 -5.67
CA LEU A 150 -18.54 -16.39 -6.81
C LEU A 150 -17.14 -16.75 -6.32
N MET A 151 -16.75 -18.00 -6.53
CA MET A 151 -15.44 -18.54 -6.23
C MET A 151 -14.64 -18.72 -7.52
N PHE A 152 -13.32 -18.76 -7.41
CA PHE A 152 -12.46 -19.15 -8.52
C PHE A 152 -11.15 -19.80 -8.07
N ASN A 153 -10.50 -20.46 -9.01
CA ASN A 153 -9.10 -20.83 -8.92
C ASN A 153 -8.43 -20.60 -10.29
N VAL A 154 -7.11 -20.48 -10.28
CA VAL A 154 -6.29 -20.29 -11.48
C VAL A 154 -5.31 -21.46 -11.56
N TYR A 155 -5.31 -22.16 -12.69
CA TYR A 155 -4.48 -23.34 -12.92
C TYR A 155 -3.47 -23.08 -14.04
N ASN A 156 -2.25 -23.59 -13.87
CA ASN A 156 -1.27 -23.63 -14.97
C ASN A 156 -1.60 -24.78 -15.96
N GLU A 157 -0.75 -24.93 -16.99
CA GLU A 157 -0.86 -26.00 -17.99
C GLU A 157 -0.81 -27.43 -17.39
N ASN A 158 -0.18 -27.59 -16.21
CA ASN A 158 -0.08 -28.86 -15.49
C ASN A 158 -1.26 -29.11 -14.54
N VAL A 159 -2.27 -28.23 -14.53
CA VAL A 159 -3.43 -28.29 -13.62
C VAL A 159 -3.04 -28.04 -12.14
N ASP A 160 -1.88 -27.44 -11.89
CA ASP A 160 -1.53 -26.97 -10.55
C ASP A 160 -2.15 -25.59 -10.30
N SER A 161 -2.72 -25.40 -9.10
CA SER A 161 -3.17 -24.08 -8.69
C SER A 161 -1.98 -23.14 -8.53
N VAL A 162 -2.12 -21.93 -9.07
CA VAL A 162 -1.11 -20.87 -8.98
C VAL A 162 -1.55 -19.76 -8.03
N MET A 163 -2.68 -19.94 -7.35
CA MET A 163 -3.21 -18.98 -6.41
C MET A 163 -2.47 -19.09 -5.07
N PRO A 164 -1.96 -17.99 -4.51
CA PRO A 164 -1.39 -18.00 -3.17
C PRO A 164 -2.50 -18.30 -2.15
N HIS A 165 -2.18 -19.12 -1.15
CA HIS A 165 -3.09 -19.34 -0.03
C HIS A 165 -3.05 -18.14 0.91
N CYS A 166 -4.22 -17.59 1.25
CA CYS A 166 -4.33 -16.51 2.21
C CYS A 166 -5.62 -16.64 3.03
N SER A 167 -5.51 -16.57 4.35
CA SER A 167 -6.67 -16.64 5.27
C SER A 167 -7.70 -15.53 5.07
N VAL A 168 -7.35 -14.47 4.33
CA VAL A 168 -8.24 -13.37 3.94
C VAL A 168 -9.35 -13.84 3.00
N TYR A 169 -8.98 -14.60 1.96
CA TYR A 169 -9.84 -14.81 0.79
C TYR A 169 -9.86 -16.26 0.31
N SER A 170 -9.03 -17.14 0.88
CA SER A 170 -9.04 -18.57 0.60
C SER A 170 -9.92 -19.31 1.60
N LYS A 171 -10.71 -20.29 1.12
CA LYS A 171 -11.48 -21.18 2.00
C LYS A 171 -10.63 -22.36 2.51
N PRO A 172 -10.81 -22.85 3.76
CA PRO A 172 -9.95 -23.88 4.37
C PRO A 172 -9.96 -25.26 3.70
N LYS A 173 -11.01 -25.58 2.91
CA LYS A 173 -11.23 -26.92 2.32
C LYS A 173 -10.87 -27.03 0.84
N GLY A 174 -10.03 -26.14 0.31
CA GLY A 174 -9.49 -26.28 -1.04
C GLY A 174 -8.73 -25.04 -1.49
N LEU A 175 -8.08 -25.15 -2.64
CA LEU A 175 -7.38 -24.05 -3.34
C LEU A 175 -8.39 -23.05 -3.95
N MET A 176 -9.46 -22.72 -3.22
CA MET A 176 -10.60 -21.95 -3.70
C MET A 176 -10.57 -20.55 -3.11
N VAL A 177 -10.74 -19.54 -3.98
CA VAL A 177 -10.64 -18.13 -3.61
C VAL A 177 -11.98 -17.43 -3.86
N SER A 178 -12.47 -16.68 -2.87
CA SER A 178 -13.63 -15.80 -3.06
C SER A 178 -13.25 -14.66 -3.98
N ALA A 179 -13.95 -14.51 -5.11
CA ALA A 179 -13.70 -13.42 -6.06
C ALA A 179 -13.95 -12.05 -5.41
N GLY A 180 -15.03 -11.94 -4.63
CA GLY A 180 -15.35 -10.73 -3.89
C GLY A 180 -14.25 -10.37 -2.91
N SER A 181 -13.93 -11.25 -1.96
CA SER A 181 -12.91 -10.97 -0.93
C SER A 181 -11.53 -10.72 -1.53
N TYR A 182 -11.14 -11.48 -2.57
CA TYR A 182 -9.86 -11.33 -3.25
C TYR A 182 -9.72 -9.97 -3.91
N PHE A 183 -10.68 -9.57 -4.74
CA PHE A 183 -10.55 -8.32 -5.47
C PHE A 183 -10.83 -7.08 -4.62
N ILE A 184 -11.62 -7.18 -3.55
CA ILE A 184 -11.67 -6.11 -2.54
C ILE A 184 -10.30 -5.93 -1.91
N TYR A 185 -9.69 -7.01 -1.42
CA TYR A 185 -8.39 -6.97 -0.77
C TYR A 185 -7.35 -6.25 -1.64
N TYR A 186 -7.22 -6.64 -2.91
CA TYR A 186 -6.26 -6.00 -3.81
C TYR A 186 -6.67 -4.60 -4.26
N THR A 187 -7.96 -4.27 -4.33
CA THR A 187 -8.40 -2.89 -4.63
C THR A 187 -8.05 -1.94 -3.48
N SER A 188 -8.27 -2.36 -2.23
CA SER A 188 -7.90 -1.59 -1.05
C SER A 188 -6.38 -1.43 -0.93
N ILE A 189 -5.61 -2.50 -1.14
CA ILE A 189 -4.14 -2.42 -1.13
C ILE A 189 -3.62 -1.52 -2.24
N LEU A 190 -4.16 -1.64 -3.45
CA LEU A 190 -3.77 -0.80 -4.58
C LEU A 190 -4.06 0.68 -4.28
N TYR A 191 -5.21 1.01 -3.71
CA TYR A 191 -5.50 2.39 -3.31
C TYR A 191 -4.49 2.93 -2.31
N ASN A 192 -4.22 2.18 -1.23
CA ASN A 192 -3.27 2.60 -0.20
C ASN A 192 -1.84 2.72 -0.75
N TYR A 193 -1.46 1.79 -1.63
CA TYR A 193 -0.21 1.89 -2.38
C TYR A 193 -0.12 3.20 -3.16
N LEU A 194 -1.17 3.60 -3.88
CA LEU A 194 -1.18 4.84 -4.65
C LEU A 194 -1.02 6.06 -3.74
N VAL A 195 -1.66 6.07 -2.57
CA VAL A 195 -1.52 7.15 -1.57
C VAL A 195 -0.05 7.30 -1.18
N ASP A 196 0.57 6.23 -0.69
CA ASP A 196 1.97 6.28 -0.25
C ASP A 196 2.93 6.60 -1.41
N PHE A 197 2.65 6.04 -2.59
CA PHE A 197 3.48 6.24 -3.79
C PHE A 197 3.45 7.68 -4.26
N PHE A 198 2.29 8.33 -4.32
CA PHE A 198 2.23 9.74 -4.72
C PHE A 198 2.73 10.70 -3.63
N SER A 199 2.63 10.32 -2.34
CA SER A 199 3.31 11.05 -1.27
C SER A 199 4.84 11.01 -1.43
N TYR A 200 5.39 9.85 -1.80
CA TYR A 200 6.80 9.71 -2.15
C TYR A 200 7.18 10.58 -3.36
N VAL A 201 6.40 10.52 -4.45
CA VAL A 201 6.65 11.32 -5.66
C VAL A 201 6.65 12.82 -5.32
N LEU A 202 5.71 13.28 -4.50
CA LEU A 202 5.67 14.66 -4.01
C LEU A 202 6.93 15.02 -3.20
N LYS A 203 7.38 14.13 -2.30
CA LYS A 203 8.60 14.34 -1.51
C LYS A 203 9.82 14.49 -2.42
N GLU A 204 9.99 13.64 -3.42
CA GLU A 204 11.10 13.74 -4.37
C GLU A 204 11.02 15.00 -5.22
N LEU A 205 9.82 15.36 -5.71
CA LEU A 205 9.62 16.58 -6.48
C LEU A 205 10.05 17.82 -5.68
N LYS A 206 9.66 17.91 -4.40
CA LYS A 206 10.02 19.01 -3.48
C LYS A 206 11.53 19.17 -3.26
N LYS A 207 12.36 18.15 -3.47
CA LYS A 207 13.83 18.28 -3.41
C LYS A 207 14.38 19.13 -4.55
N SER A 208 13.70 19.13 -5.68
CA SER A 208 14.17 19.74 -6.94
C SER A 208 13.41 21.00 -7.33
N VAL A 209 12.19 21.18 -6.82
CA VAL A 209 11.30 22.29 -7.18
C VAL A 209 10.91 23.10 -5.94
N LYS A 210 11.10 24.42 -6.04
CA LYS A 210 10.64 25.39 -5.04
C LYS A 210 9.35 26.06 -5.52
N PRO A 211 8.33 26.24 -4.66
CA PRO A 211 7.15 27.03 -4.98
C PRO A 211 7.52 28.46 -5.41
N THR A 212 6.94 28.93 -6.51
CA THR A 212 7.06 30.32 -7.01
C THR A 212 5.72 31.04 -7.07
N ILE A 213 4.62 30.30 -6.98
CA ILE A 213 3.24 30.78 -7.00
C ILE A 213 2.61 30.49 -5.63
N VAL A 214 2.01 31.51 -5.03
CA VAL A 214 1.24 31.36 -3.79
C VAL A 214 -0.22 31.12 -4.18
N LEU A 215 -0.76 29.98 -3.76
CA LEU A 215 -2.19 29.71 -3.87
C LEU A 215 -2.89 30.36 -2.69
N ASP A 216 -3.90 31.20 -2.96
CA ASP A 216 -4.80 31.67 -1.91
C ASP A 216 -5.77 30.55 -1.50
N GLU A 217 -6.44 30.75 -0.35
CA GLU A 217 -7.38 29.76 0.22
C GLU A 217 -8.49 29.42 -0.77
N PHE A 218 -9.02 30.43 -1.48
CA PHE A 218 -10.10 30.23 -2.45
C PHE A 218 -9.67 29.36 -3.64
N ALA A 219 -8.47 29.57 -4.18
CA ALA A 219 -7.92 28.76 -5.25
C ALA A 219 -7.68 27.32 -4.79
N ALA A 220 -7.16 27.13 -3.57
CA ALA A 220 -6.94 25.80 -2.99
C ALA A 220 -8.26 25.04 -2.81
N GLU A 221 -9.29 25.68 -2.26
CA GLU A 221 -10.63 25.11 -2.11
C GLU A 221 -11.24 24.70 -3.45
N LEU A 222 -11.16 25.56 -4.47
CA LEU A 222 -11.69 25.25 -5.81
C LEU A 222 -11.00 24.04 -6.45
N ILE A 223 -9.70 23.87 -6.22
CA ILE A 223 -8.94 22.70 -6.71
C ILE A 223 -9.36 21.45 -5.95
N GLU A 224 -9.55 21.55 -4.63
CA GLU A 224 -10.05 20.46 -3.79
C GLU A 224 -11.44 19.98 -4.23
N GLU A 225 -12.37 20.90 -4.48
CA GLU A 225 -13.71 20.55 -4.96
C GLU A 225 -13.68 19.81 -6.30
N ARG A 226 -12.79 20.22 -7.21
CA ARG A 226 -12.72 19.66 -8.57
C ARG A 226 -11.96 18.34 -8.64
N SER A 227 -10.98 18.14 -7.77
CA SER A 227 -9.98 17.07 -7.94
C SER A 227 -9.51 16.41 -6.65
N GLY A 228 -9.98 16.86 -5.49
CA GLY A 228 -9.59 16.33 -4.18
C GLY A 228 -10.16 14.95 -3.87
N ARG A 229 -11.24 14.54 -4.55
CA ARG A 229 -11.96 13.30 -4.24
C ARG A 229 -12.34 12.49 -5.48
N TRP A 230 -12.38 11.17 -5.31
CA TRP A 230 -12.95 10.23 -6.27
C TRP A 230 -14.30 9.76 -5.73
N PHE A 231 -15.33 9.84 -6.57
CA PHE A 231 -16.71 9.54 -6.21
C PHE A 231 -17.10 8.15 -6.70
N PHE A 232 -17.79 7.40 -5.87
CA PHE A 232 -18.22 6.04 -6.16
C PHE A 232 -19.65 5.81 -5.72
N ASP A 233 -20.41 5.11 -6.56
CA ASP A 233 -21.73 4.62 -6.20
C ASP A 233 -21.59 3.44 -5.24
N ARG A 234 -22.42 3.40 -4.19
CA ARG A 234 -22.47 2.31 -3.19
C ARG A 234 -21.19 2.08 -2.38
N LEU A 235 -20.32 3.10 -2.25
CA LEU A 235 -19.08 2.96 -1.47
C LEU A 235 -19.35 2.53 -0.02
N SER A 236 -20.41 3.04 0.61
CA SER A 236 -20.81 2.60 1.96
C SER A 236 -21.08 1.10 2.04
N GLU A 237 -21.77 0.51 1.06
CA GLU A 237 -22.06 -0.94 1.01
C GLU A 237 -20.77 -1.73 0.78
N TYR A 238 -19.93 -1.28 -0.16
CA TYR A 238 -18.61 -1.85 -0.40
C TYR A 238 -17.76 -1.85 0.88
N ASN A 239 -17.69 -0.71 1.57
CA ASN A 239 -16.89 -0.53 2.79
C ASN A 239 -17.45 -1.31 3.97
N ALA A 240 -18.76 -1.49 4.07
CA ALA A 240 -19.37 -2.36 5.07
C ALA A 240 -18.89 -3.81 4.90
N TYR A 241 -18.98 -4.35 3.68
CA TYR A 241 -18.47 -5.70 3.39
C TYR A 241 -16.96 -5.82 3.62
N ALA A 242 -16.18 -4.83 3.13
CA ALA A 242 -14.74 -4.82 3.27
C ALA A 242 -14.29 -4.75 4.74
N ARG A 243 -15.04 -4.03 5.59
CA ARG A 243 -14.81 -3.97 7.03
C ARG A 243 -15.13 -5.30 7.71
N GLU A 244 -16.29 -5.88 7.41
CA GLU A 244 -16.73 -7.14 8.01
C GLU A 244 -15.80 -8.31 7.64
N THR A 245 -15.41 -8.40 6.37
CA THR A 245 -14.71 -9.58 5.84
C THR A 245 -13.20 -9.46 5.97
N LEU A 246 -12.65 -8.25 5.82
CA LEU A 246 -11.21 -8.04 5.65
C LEU A 246 -10.62 -7.01 6.63
N ASN A 247 -11.46 -6.28 7.37
CA ASN A 247 -11.09 -5.09 8.12
C ASN A 247 -10.29 -4.06 7.28
N LEU A 248 -10.72 -3.87 6.01
CA LEU A 248 -9.96 -3.15 4.97
C LEU A 248 -10.86 -2.24 4.08
N PRO A 249 -11.63 -1.31 4.67
CA PRO A 249 -12.45 -0.37 3.90
C PRO A 249 -11.59 0.56 3.02
N LEU A 250 -12.14 0.96 1.88
CA LEU A 250 -11.53 1.96 0.98
C LEU A 250 -11.65 3.36 1.58
N GLY A 251 -10.54 4.11 1.56
CA GLY A 251 -10.52 5.53 1.91
C GLY A 251 -10.56 5.86 3.41
N GLU A 252 -10.57 4.87 4.29
CA GLU A 252 -10.40 5.10 5.73
C GLU A 252 -8.94 5.00 6.15
N ASN A 253 -8.58 5.69 7.23
CA ASN A 253 -7.19 5.80 7.69
C ASN A 253 -6.58 4.41 7.97
N ILE A 254 -5.40 4.18 7.38
CA ILE A 254 -4.68 2.90 7.28
C ILE A 254 -4.26 2.30 8.64
N ASN A 255 -4.31 3.05 9.74
CA ASN A 255 -3.85 2.60 11.06
C ASN A 255 -4.50 1.30 11.52
N ASP A 256 -5.78 1.11 11.25
CA ASP A 256 -6.49 -0.08 11.73
C ASP A 256 -6.07 -1.34 10.95
N TYR A 257 -5.67 -1.21 9.68
CA TYR A 257 -5.21 -2.32 8.85
C TYR A 257 -3.75 -2.72 9.14
N SER A 258 -2.81 -1.76 9.10
CA SER A 258 -1.39 -2.06 9.35
C SER A 258 -1.21 -2.70 10.73
N LYS A 259 -1.92 -2.17 11.74
CA LYS A 259 -1.89 -2.67 13.11
C LYS A 259 -2.56 -4.03 13.29
N SER A 260 -3.67 -4.31 12.60
CA SER A 260 -4.44 -5.56 12.81
C SER A 260 -3.97 -6.76 12.00
N ARG A 261 -3.36 -6.55 10.82
CA ARG A 261 -3.03 -7.62 9.86
C ARG A 261 -1.56 -7.75 9.50
N LEU A 262 -0.82 -6.64 9.50
CA LEU A 262 0.60 -6.64 9.15
C LEU A 262 1.51 -6.56 10.40
N SER A 263 0.94 -6.29 11.58
CA SER A 263 1.68 -5.98 12.81
C SER A 263 2.63 -4.79 12.63
N VAL A 264 2.22 -3.84 11.78
CA VAL A 264 3.01 -2.68 11.38
C VAL A 264 2.29 -1.43 11.92
N THR A 265 2.96 -0.65 12.75
CA THR A 265 2.38 0.59 13.30
C THR A 265 2.79 1.78 12.42
N ARG A 266 1.82 2.54 11.91
CA ARG A 266 2.12 3.79 11.19
C ARG A 266 2.61 4.87 12.14
N PHE A 267 3.69 5.53 11.74
CA PHE A 267 4.21 6.70 12.43
C PHE A 267 3.86 7.95 11.63
N TYR A 268 3.07 8.84 12.23
CA TYR A 268 2.74 10.15 11.65
C TYR A 268 3.85 11.19 11.83
N GLU A 269 4.88 10.84 12.60
CA GLU A 269 6.03 11.69 12.85
C GLU A 269 6.93 11.72 11.62
N GLU A 270 7.67 12.81 11.43
CA GLU A 270 8.62 12.92 10.33
C GLU A 270 9.72 11.86 10.48
N ALA A 271 9.95 11.06 9.43
CA ALA A 271 10.92 9.99 9.47
C ALA A 271 12.34 10.52 9.79
N GLY A 272 13.05 9.79 10.64
CA GLY A 272 14.37 10.17 11.13
C GLY A 272 14.35 11.06 12.38
N THR A 273 13.20 11.66 12.73
CA THR A 273 13.06 12.38 14.01
C THR A 273 13.02 11.42 15.19
N ILE A 274 13.39 11.91 16.37
CA ILE A 274 13.25 11.15 17.62
C ILE A 274 11.81 10.60 17.78
N PRO A 275 10.72 11.39 17.70
CA PRO A 275 9.35 10.87 17.82
C PRO A 275 9.03 9.70 16.88
N PHE A 276 9.51 9.74 15.63
CA PHE A 276 9.37 8.63 14.69
C PHE A 276 10.11 7.37 15.17
N LYS A 277 11.39 7.52 15.52
CA LYS A 277 12.23 6.42 15.99
C LYS A 277 11.67 5.76 17.26
N ARG A 278 11.09 6.55 18.16
CA ARG A 278 10.43 6.08 19.38
C ARG A 278 9.26 5.15 19.07
N LYS A 279 8.30 5.63 18.28
CA LYS A 279 7.12 4.82 17.94
C LYS A 279 7.52 3.55 17.15
N MET A 280 8.58 3.65 16.34
CA MET A 280 9.12 2.51 15.59
C MET A 280 9.68 1.41 16.48
N ILE A 281 10.54 1.74 17.46
CA ILE A 281 11.07 0.71 18.35
C ILE A 281 9.97 0.11 19.24
N GLU A 282 8.99 0.91 19.66
CA GLU A 282 7.82 0.43 20.42
C GLU A 282 7.02 -0.58 19.59
N SER A 283 6.71 -0.25 18.33
CA SER A 283 6.00 -1.16 17.44
C SER A 283 6.76 -2.47 17.18
N ILE A 284 8.08 -2.41 17.01
CA ILE A 284 8.90 -3.60 16.79
C ILE A 284 8.92 -4.45 18.07
N ALA A 285 9.11 -3.83 19.25
CA ALA A 285 9.07 -4.55 20.52
C ALA A 285 7.71 -5.21 20.76
N ASP A 286 6.62 -4.49 20.54
CA ASP A 286 5.24 -4.98 20.67
C ASP A 286 4.95 -6.16 19.75
N LYS A 287 5.41 -6.10 18.48
CA LYS A 287 5.26 -7.18 17.50
C LYS A 287 5.84 -8.51 18.01
N TYR A 288 6.96 -8.47 18.71
CA TYR A 288 7.62 -9.65 19.28
C TYR A 288 7.25 -9.89 20.75
N SER A 289 6.26 -9.17 21.29
CA SER A 289 5.82 -9.26 22.69
C SER A 289 6.98 -9.04 23.68
N LEU A 290 7.89 -8.12 23.35
CA LEU A 290 9.04 -7.78 24.18
C LEU A 290 8.67 -6.65 25.14
N SER A 291 9.14 -6.76 26.38
CA SER A 291 9.07 -5.65 27.32
C SER A 291 10.15 -4.61 26.97
N TYR A 292 9.84 -3.35 27.26
CA TYR A 292 10.78 -2.24 27.08
C TYR A 292 10.54 -1.16 28.14
N GLU A 293 11.59 -0.39 28.42
CA GLU A 293 11.55 0.72 29.37
C GLU A 293 12.25 1.95 28.79
N TRP A 294 11.57 3.10 28.85
CA TRP A 294 12.14 4.40 28.50
C TRP A 294 13.01 4.91 29.66
N LEU A 295 14.32 4.98 29.43
CA LEU A 295 15.28 5.51 30.41
C LEU A 295 15.35 7.05 30.36
N SER A 296 15.09 7.64 29.19
CA SER A 296 14.96 9.09 29.00
C SER A 296 14.12 9.40 27.74
N GLU A 297 13.97 10.68 27.36
CA GLU A 297 13.25 11.05 26.13
C GLU A 297 13.85 10.46 24.85
N ASN A 298 15.15 10.15 24.89
CA ASN A 298 15.94 9.70 23.74
C ASN A 298 16.55 8.32 23.96
N GLU A 299 16.22 7.63 25.06
CA GLU A 299 16.83 6.34 25.37
C GLU A 299 15.79 5.30 25.77
N LEU A 300 15.86 4.14 25.11
CA LEU A 300 15.02 2.99 25.41
C LEU A 300 15.89 1.77 25.69
N SER A 301 15.43 0.94 26.64
CA SER A 301 16.03 -0.34 26.97
C SER A 301 15.07 -1.50 26.73
N ILE A 302 15.60 -2.62 26.24
CA ILE A 302 14.88 -3.88 26.08
C ILE A 302 15.63 -4.96 26.87
N PRO A 303 15.02 -5.61 27.86
CA PRO A 303 15.66 -6.70 28.60
C PRO A 303 15.99 -7.90 27.71
N ILE A 304 17.20 -8.43 27.86
CA ILE A 304 17.64 -9.65 27.21
C ILE A 304 17.02 -10.85 27.94
N THR A 305 15.87 -11.29 27.43
CA THR A 305 15.08 -12.41 27.94
C THR A 305 15.08 -13.58 26.94
N GLU A 306 14.56 -14.74 27.34
CA GLU A 306 14.35 -15.86 26.42
C GLU A 306 13.46 -15.48 25.22
N ALA A 307 12.47 -14.59 25.43
CA ALA A 307 11.62 -14.07 24.36
C ALA A 307 12.45 -13.34 23.30
N LEU A 308 13.33 -12.42 23.70
CA LEU A 308 14.23 -11.71 22.79
C LEU A 308 15.19 -12.67 22.08
N ILE A 309 15.74 -13.64 22.80
CA ILE A 309 16.66 -14.63 22.22
C ILE A 309 15.93 -15.43 21.13
N SER A 310 14.69 -15.84 21.39
CA SER A 310 13.89 -16.65 20.46
C SER A 310 13.52 -15.94 19.15
N CYS A 311 13.42 -14.61 19.15
CA CYS A 311 13.10 -13.82 17.96
C CYS A 311 14.32 -13.06 17.39
N SER A 312 15.51 -13.24 17.96
CA SER A 312 16.69 -12.42 17.65
C SER A 312 17.08 -12.39 16.17
N ASP A 313 16.98 -13.54 15.47
CA ASP A 313 17.29 -13.67 14.04
C ASP A 313 16.36 -12.84 13.14
N GLU A 314 15.16 -12.49 13.60
CA GLU A 314 14.19 -11.65 12.87
C GLU A 314 14.21 -10.20 13.39
N PHE A 315 14.35 -10.04 14.71
CA PHE A 315 14.32 -8.76 15.42
C PHE A 315 15.50 -7.85 15.06
N TYR A 316 16.74 -8.35 15.08
CA TYR A 316 17.92 -7.52 14.79
C TYR A 316 17.96 -7.00 13.34
N PRO A 317 17.65 -7.81 12.31
CA PRO A 317 17.50 -7.31 10.95
C PRO A 317 16.41 -6.24 10.80
N GLU A 318 15.34 -6.31 11.59
CA GLU A 318 14.23 -5.35 11.52
C GLU A 318 14.61 -4.00 12.15
N ILE A 319 15.31 -4.02 13.28
CA ILE A 319 15.88 -2.81 13.91
C ILE A 319 16.90 -2.12 13.00
N THR A 320 17.83 -2.89 12.43
CA THR A 320 18.91 -2.35 11.60
C THR A 320 18.39 -1.73 10.30
N ARG A 321 17.24 -2.19 9.79
CA ARG A 321 16.56 -1.57 8.64
C ARG A 321 15.93 -0.21 8.96
N GLY A 322 15.66 0.07 10.23
CA GLY A 322 15.07 1.33 10.69
C GLY A 322 16.07 2.45 10.98
N ASP A 323 17.38 2.24 10.76
CA ASP A 323 18.42 3.19 11.18
C ASP A 323 18.36 3.53 12.68
N LEU A 324 18.03 2.54 13.52
CA LEU A 324 18.07 2.67 14.98
C LEU A 324 19.48 2.37 15.50
N ASP A 325 20.08 3.33 16.21
CA ASP A 325 21.41 3.18 16.83
C ASP A 325 21.33 2.24 18.05
N LEU A 326 21.67 0.97 17.85
CA LEU A 326 21.94 0.02 18.94
C LEU A 326 23.37 0.24 19.44
N ARG A 327 23.54 0.81 20.65
CA ARG A 327 24.88 1.12 21.16
C ARG A 327 25.54 -0.05 21.88
N MET A 328 24.87 -0.71 22.83
CA MET A 328 25.51 -1.69 23.71
C MET A 328 24.52 -2.72 24.31
N SER A 329 25.02 -3.93 24.56
CA SER A 329 24.48 -4.83 25.58
C SER A 329 25.18 -4.54 26.91
N SER A 330 24.47 -4.07 27.92
CA SER A 330 25.02 -3.81 29.27
C SER A 330 24.10 -4.37 30.35
N PRO A 331 24.57 -4.56 31.59
CA PRO A 331 23.65 -4.73 32.72
C PRO A 331 22.72 -3.49 32.82
N ASN A 332 21.49 -3.68 33.28
CA ASN A 332 20.64 -2.59 33.75
C ASN A 332 21.25 -1.91 35.00
N GLU A 333 20.70 -0.77 35.43
CA GLU A 333 21.29 0.07 36.48
C GLU A 333 21.47 -0.65 37.83
N ASP A 334 20.57 -1.57 38.16
CA ASP A 334 20.60 -2.43 39.35
C ASP A 334 21.37 -3.76 39.14
N ARG A 335 21.90 -4.00 37.93
CA ARG A 335 22.68 -5.17 37.51
C ARG A 335 21.96 -6.51 37.67
N THR A 336 20.63 -6.51 37.64
CA THR A 336 19.80 -7.71 37.78
C THR A 336 19.54 -8.41 36.44
N ALA A 337 19.66 -7.70 35.31
CA ALA A 337 19.46 -8.24 33.97
C ALA A 337 20.40 -7.59 32.95
N SER A 338 20.68 -8.29 31.84
CA SER A 338 21.32 -7.66 30.68
C SER A 338 20.25 -7.00 29.82
N ILE A 339 20.53 -5.81 29.29
CA ILE A 339 19.63 -5.02 28.44
C ILE A 339 20.30 -4.68 27.11
N LEU A 340 19.49 -4.56 26.06
CA LEU A 340 19.84 -3.81 24.86
C LEU A 340 19.47 -2.34 25.08
N LYS A 341 20.41 -1.43 24.81
CA LYS A 341 20.17 0.01 24.91
C LYS A 341 20.17 0.67 23.53
N PHE A 342 19.11 1.43 23.27
CA PHE A 342 18.91 2.25 22.07
C PHE A 342 18.98 3.73 22.45
N GLU A 343 19.72 4.52 21.68
CA GLU A 343 19.84 5.98 21.87
C GLU A 343 19.46 6.68 20.57
N PHE A 344 18.43 7.51 20.62
CA PHE A 344 17.88 8.19 19.45
C PHE A 344 18.51 9.57 19.32
N SER A 345 19.15 9.83 18.17
CA SER A 345 19.68 11.14 17.80
C SER A 345 19.02 11.65 16.52
N ASP A 346 18.94 12.97 16.36
CA ASP A 346 18.44 13.61 15.12
C ASP A 346 19.46 13.56 13.97
N SER A 347 20.71 13.16 14.23
CA SER A 347 21.76 13.05 13.22
C SER A 347 21.74 11.68 12.55
N CYS A 348 21.40 11.63 11.26
CA CYS A 348 21.90 10.56 10.40
C CYS A 348 23.41 10.75 10.28
N TYR A 349 24.22 9.88 10.89
CA TYR A 349 25.65 9.87 10.60
C TYR A 349 25.83 9.57 9.12
N GLU A 350 26.29 10.56 8.35
CA GLU A 350 26.96 10.30 7.08
C GLU A 350 28.13 9.37 7.41
N TYR A 351 27.98 8.08 7.12
CA TYR A 351 29.13 7.19 6.99
C TYR A 351 29.97 7.71 5.82
N SER A 352 30.86 8.63 6.13
CA SER A 352 32.01 8.95 5.31
C SER A 352 32.88 7.70 5.31
N MET A 353 32.75 6.90 4.25
CA MET A 353 33.75 5.89 3.93
C MET A 353 35.09 6.60 3.73
N GLN A 354 36.02 6.39 4.67
CA GLN A 354 37.46 6.51 4.44
C GLN A 354 38.05 5.13 4.21
#